data_AF-A0A7C6VV94-F1
#
_entry.id   AF-A0A7C6VV94-F1
#
_cell.length_a   1.000
_cell.length_b   1.000
_cell.length_c   1.000
_cell.angle_alpha   90.00
_cell.angle_beta   90.00
_cell.angle_gamma   90.00
#
_symmetry.space_group_name_H-M   'P 1'
#
loop_
_entity.id
_entity.type
_entity.pdbx_description
1 polymer ?
#
loop_
_entity_poly.entity_id
_entity_poly.type
_entity_poly.pdbx_seq_one_letter_code
_entity_poly.pdbx_strand_id
1 'polypeptide(L)'
;MKKKGLLLVGLVLAVALLAGCDTRVLLDLEIPIVVEPTPPRYPAETWGYLSYDPYTEHIRLDSKPYHGGRYRPLNNAVVTVVGLGKSVRTDHDGYFYIHGVPYGRIELKVQHSWIGPRTGVYFTANGR
;
A
#
# COMPACT_ATOMS: atom_id res chain seq x y z
N MET A 1 68.62 34.29 39.83
CA MET A 1 67.51 33.32 40.02
C MET A 1 66.41 33.39 38.95
N LYS A 2 66.36 34.39 38.04
CA LYS A 2 65.27 34.58 37.06
C LYS A 2 65.24 33.64 35.85
N LYS A 3 66.38 33.03 35.45
CA LYS A 3 66.46 32.16 34.24
C LYS A 3 65.82 30.78 34.41
N LYS A 4 65.78 30.23 35.64
CA LYS A 4 65.20 28.91 35.92
C LYS A 4 63.68 28.91 35.83
N GLY A 5 63.03 30.00 36.25
CA GLY A 5 61.57 30.17 36.13
C GLY A 5 61.10 30.31 34.68
N LEU A 6 61.86 31.01 33.84
CA LEU A 6 61.53 31.18 32.42
C LEU A 6 61.63 29.85 31.65
N LEU A 7 62.64 29.02 31.97
CA LEU A 7 62.82 27.69 31.41
C LEU A 7 61.69 26.73 31.83
N LEU A 8 61.26 26.78 33.09
CA LEU A 8 60.14 25.99 33.59
C LEU A 8 58.82 26.35 32.91
N VAL A 9 58.55 27.64 32.72
CA VAL A 9 57.35 28.11 32.01
C VAL A 9 57.37 27.67 30.55
N GLY A 10 58.52 27.79 29.87
CA GLY A 10 58.67 27.29 28.49
C GLY A 10 58.49 25.78 28.38
N LEU A 11 58.98 25.02 29.36
CA LEU A 11 58.86 23.56 29.39
C LEU A 11 57.41 23.12 29.63
N VAL A 12 56.68 23.79 30.52
CA VAL A 12 55.25 23.52 30.77
C VAL A 12 54.40 23.82 29.53
N LEU A 13 54.68 24.93 28.83
CA LEU A 13 53.99 25.26 27.59
C LEU A 13 54.25 24.22 26.47
N ALA A 14 55.50 23.76 26.35
CA ALA A 14 55.87 22.75 25.36
C ALA A 14 55.17 21.41 25.65
N VAL A 15 55.07 21.00 26.91
CA VAL A 15 54.37 19.77 27.32
C VAL A 15 52.86 19.88 27.04
N ALA A 16 52.23 21.03 27.28
CA ALA A 16 50.81 21.23 27.00
C ALA A 16 50.49 21.19 25.50
N LEU A 17 51.40 21.71 24.65
CA LEU A 17 51.27 21.65 23.19
C LEU A 17 51.50 20.24 22.63
N LEU A 18 52.41 19.47 23.23
CA LEU A 18 52.73 18.10 22.82
C LEU A 18 51.73 17.05 23.36
N ALA A 19 50.93 17.38 24.38
CA ALA A 19 49.88 16.51 24.93
C ALA A 19 48.58 16.50 24.10
N GLY A 20 48.54 17.18 22.95
CA GLY A 20 47.44 17.06 22.02
C GLY A 20 47.56 15.75 21.25
N CYS A 21 46.85 14.70 21.67
CA CYS A 21 46.40 13.58 20.82
C CYS A 21 45.68 12.54 21.67
N ASP A 22 44.34 12.55 21.66
CA ASP A 22 43.48 11.41 21.29
C ASP A 22 42.01 11.77 21.60
N THR A 23 41.56 12.94 21.16
CA THR A 23 40.16 13.35 21.33
C THR A 23 39.31 12.66 20.28
N ARG A 24 39.03 11.37 20.50
CA ARG A 24 37.98 10.65 19.76
C ARG A 24 36.63 11.12 20.30
N VAL A 25 36.03 12.08 19.61
CA VAL A 25 34.67 12.52 19.91
C VAL A 25 33.72 11.45 19.39
N LEU A 26 33.27 10.57 20.28
CA LEU A 26 32.15 9.65 20.02
C LEU A 26 30.86 10.45 20.15
N LEU A 27 30.31 10.85 19.01
CA LEU A 27 28.98 11.44 18.90
C LEU A 27 27.96 10.31 18.89
N ASP A 28 27.35 10.06 20.05
CA ASP A 28 26.16 9.21 20.15
C ASP A 28 24.94 10.06 19.76
N LEU A 29 24.57 9.96 18.50
CA LEU A 29 23.44 10.69 17.93
C LEU A 29 22.20 9.81 18.09
N GLU A 30 21.38 10.08 19.11
CA GLU A 30 20.06 9.48 19.35
C GLU A 30 19.03 9.95 18.28
N ILE A 31 19.37 9.84 17.00
CA ILE A 31 18.47 10.17 15.91
C ILE A 31 17.56 8.95 15.72
N PRO A 32 16.23 9.09 15.85
CA PRO A 32 15.33 7.98 15.55
C PRO A 32 15.47 7.63 14.06
N ILE A 33 15.86 6.39 13.77
CA ILE A 33 15.84 5.86 12.40
C ILE A 33 14.37 5.67 12.03
N VAL A 34 13.81 6.65 11.32
CA VAL A 34 12.48 6.55 10.74
C VAL A 34 12.60 5.71 9.47
N VAL A 35 12.33 4.41 9.59
CA VAL A 35 12.18 3.54 8.43
C VAL A 35 10.79 3.80 7.84
N GLU A 36 10.72 4.56 6.76
CA GLU A 36 9.50 4.65 5.96
C GLU A 36 9.30 3.31 5.21
N PRO A 37 8.25 2.53 5.52
CA PRO A 37 8.00 1.31 4.78
C PRO A 37 7.68 1.67 3.34
N THR A 38 8.35 0.99 2.40
CA THR A 38 7.99 1.11 0.98
C THR A 38 6.52 0.75 0.80
N PRO A 39 5.72 1.55 0.07
CA PRO A 39 4.32 1.24 -0.17
C PRO A 39 4.16 -0.19 -0.73
N PRO A 40 3.17 -0.96 -0.26
CA PRO A 40 2.97 -2.32 -0.72
C PRO A 40 2.72 -2.30 -2.24
N ARG A 41 3.51 -3.09 -2.97
CA ARG A 41 3.28 -3.33 -4.39
C ARG A 41 2.30 -4.48 -4.53
N TYR A 42 1.16 -4.20 -5.15
CA TYR A 42 0.15 -5.19 -5.49
C TYR A 42 0.26 -5.50 -6.98
N PRO A 43 0.96 -6.57 -7.39
CA PRO A 43 1.16 -6.86 -8.82
C PRO A 43 0.03 -7.69 -9.43
N ALA A 44 -0.87 -8.25 -8.61
CA ALA A 44 -1.92 -9.15 -9.08
C ALA A 44 -3.10 -8.39 -9.70
N GLU A 45 -3.99 -9.14 -10.34
CA GLU A 45 -5.20 -8.66 -10.99
C GLU A 45 -6.41 -9.50 -10.58
N THR A 46 -7.60 -8.91 -10.72
CA THR A 46 -8.86 -9.63 -10.60
C THR A 46 -9.82 -9.14 -11.66
N TRP A 47 -10.65 -10.06 -12.15
CA TRP A 47 -11.57 -9.81 -13.23
C TRP A 47 -12.72 -10.81 -13.18
N GLY A 48 -13.81 -10.46 -13.84
CA GLY A 48 -14.97 -11.34 -13.91
C GLY A 48 -16.10 -10.70 -14.71
N TYR A 49 -17.19 -11.45 -14.81
CA TYR A 49 -18.42 -11.04 -15.44
C TYR A 49 -19.51 -10.98 -14.39
N LEU A 50 -20.18 -9.84 -14.30
CA LEU A 50 -21.35 -9.65 -13.45
C LEU A 50 -22.61 -9.77 -14.28
N SER A 51 -23.55 -10.55 -13.79
CA SER A 51 -24.88 -10.67 -14.38
C SER A 51 -25.94 -10.54 -13.29
N TYR A 52 -27.15 -10.18 -13.69
CA TYR A 52 -28.26 -10.03 -12.75
C TYR A 52 -29.55 -10.60 -13.30
N ASP A 53 -30.40 -10.98 -12.37
CA ASP A 53 -31.75 -11.42 -12.61
C ASP A 53 -32.74 -10.25 -12.44
N PRO A 54 -33.44 -9.79 -13.48
CA PRO A 54 -34.32 -8.62 -13.36
C PRO A 54 -35.57 -8.89 -12.51
N TYR A 55 -35.91 -10.15 -12.22
CA TYR A 55 -37.12 -10.49 -11.45
C TYR A 55 -36.83 -10.73 -9.98
N THR A 56 -35.64 -11.25 -9.65
CA THR A 56 -35.25 -11.53 -8.26
C THR A 56 -34.15 -10.60 -7.76
N GLU A 57 -33.66 -9.69 -8.60
CA GLU A 57 -32.52 -8.80 -8.35
C GLU A 57 -31.24 -9.52 -7.92
N HIS A 58 -31.16 -10.82 -8.20
CA HIS A 58 -30.02 -11.64 -7.80
C HIS A 58 -28.84 -11.34 -8.71
N ILE A 59 -27.74 -10.85 -8.14
CA ILE A 59 -26.49 -10.55 -8.83
C ILE A 59 -25.54 -11.74 -8.69
N ARG A 60 -24.84 -12.08 -9.77
CA ARG A 60 -23.87 -13.17 -9.83
C ARG A 60 -22.54 -12.66 -10.34
N LEU A 61 -21.48 -13.25 -9.82
CA LEU A 61 -20.10 -13.09 -10.29
C LEU A 61 -19.64 -14.42 -10.87
N ASP A 62 -19.18 -14.40 -12.12
CA ASP A 62 -18.69 -15.58 -12.83
C ASP A 62 -17.37 -15.26 -13.57
N SER A 63 -16.58 -16.29 -13.86
CA SER A 63 -15.29 -16.16 -14.59
C SER A 63 -15.46 -16.15 -16.11
N LYS A 64 -16.69 -16.20 -16.62
CA LYS A 64 -17.03 -16.16 -18.04
C LYS A 64 -18.39 -15.49 -18.20
N PRO A 65 -18.67 -14.89 -19.36
CA PRO A 65 -19.97 -14.30 -19.60
C PRO A 65 -21.05 -15.38 -19.54
N TYR A 66 -22.18 -15.03 -18.93
CA TYR A 66 -23.32 -15.92 -18.80
C TYR A 66 -24.38 -15.53 -19.83
N HIS A 67 -24.57 -16.38 -20.84
CA HIS A 67 -25.50 -16.15 -21.96
C HIS A 67 -26.81 -16.95 -21.85
N GLY A 68 -27.06 -17.60 -20.72
CA GLY A 68 -28.20 -18.51 -20.54
C GLY A 68 -29.40 -17.90 -19.80
N GLY A 69 -30.61 -18.33 -20.13
CA GLY A 69 -31.81 -18.08 -19.32
C GLY A 69 -32.20 -16.60 -19.20
N ARG A 70 -32.59 -16.19 -17.98
CA ARG A 70 -33.15 -14.85 -17.68
C ARG A 70 -32.13 -13.80 -17.21
N TYR A 71 -30.88 -14.19 -17.03
CA TYR A 71 -29.84 -13.28 -16.55
C TYR A 71 -29.41 -12.34 -17.67
N ARG A 72 -29.17 -11.09 -17.29
CA ARG A 72 -28.66 -10.05 -18.18
C ARG A 72 -27.30 -9.59 -17.70
N PRO A 73 -26.40 -9.15 -18.59
CA PRO A 73 -25.18 -8.47 -18.19
C PRO A 73 -25.48 -7.32 -17.23
N LEU A 74 -24.74 -7.25 -16.12
CA LEU A 74 -24.83 -6.15 -15.19
C LEU A 74 -23.84 -5.07 -15.62
N ASN A 75 -24.26 -4.23 -16.56
CA ASN A 75 -23.46 -3.14 -17.08
C ASN A 75 -23.42 -1.95 -16.12
N ASN A 76 -22.38 -1.12 -16.19
CA ASN A 76 -22.22 0.12 -15.39
C ASN A 76 -22.31 -0.07 -13.86
N ALA A 77 -22.12 -1.28 -13.35
CA ALA A 77 -21.96 -1.53 -11.92
C ALA A 77 -20.57 -1.09 -11.47
N VAL A 78 -20.51 -0.45 -10.31
CA VAL A 78 -19.26 -0.11 -9.64
C VAL A 78 -18.79 -1.34 -8.87
N VAL A 79 -17.60 -1.83 -9.21
CA VAL A 79 -16.93 -2.94 -8.53
C VAL A 79 -15.76 -2.38 -7.76
N THR A 80 -15.76 -2.55 -6.44
CA THR A 80 -14.75 -2.01 -5.53
C THR A 80 -14.06 -3.13 -4.77
N VAL A 81 -12.72 -3.14 -4.76
CA VAL A 81 -11.93 -4.00 -3.88
C VAL A 81 -11.97 -3.40 -2.47
N VAL A 82 -12.67 -4.05 -1.55
CA VAL A 82 -13.02 -3.46 -0.25
C VAL A 82 -11.80 -3.02 0.54
N GLY A 83 -10.76 -3.85 0.62
CA GLY A 83 -9.53 -3.55 1.37
C GLY A 83 -8.66 -2.46 0.76
N LEU A 84 -8.89 -2.06 -0.51
CA LEU A 84 -8.08 -1.06 -1.21
C LEU A 84 -8.86 0.21 -1.58
N GLY A 85 -10.20 0.17 -1.57
CA GLY A 85 -11.05 1.22 -2.13
C GLY A 85 -10.94 1.41 -3.65
N LYS A 86 -10.12 0.59 -4.32
CA LYS A 86 -9.93 0.65 -5.77
C LYS A 86 -11.19 0.17 -6.47
N SER A 87 -11.68 0.96 -7.42
CA SER A 87 -12.94 0.68 -8.11
C SER A 87 -12.87 0.84 -9.62
N VAL A 88 -13.69 0.08 -10.33
CA VAL A 88 -13.92 0.18 -11.76
C VAL A 88 -15.40 0.01 -12.07
N ARG A 89 -15.81 0.34 -13.28
CA ARG A 89 -17.15 0.06 -13.79
C ARG A 89 -17.15 -1.14 -14.72
N THR A 90 -18.22 -1.93 -14.65
CA THR A 90 -18.45 -2.97 -15.65
C THR A 90 -18.80 -2.39 -17.01
N ASP A 91 -18.37 -3.06 -18.07
CA ASP A 91 -18.71 -2.71 -19.45
C ASP A 91 -20.11 -3.20 -19.85
N HIS A 92 -20.42 -3.14 -21.16
CA HIS A 92 -21.69 -3.58 -21.72
C HIS A 92 -21.99 -5.06 -21.46
N ASP A 93 -20.97 -5.91 -21.42
CA ASP A 93 -21.08 -7.36 -21.24
C ASP A 93 -21.00 -7.76 -19.77
N GLY A 94 -20.97 -6.77 -18.87
CA GLY A 94 -20.85 -6.96 -17.43
C GLY A 94 -19.43 -7.31 -16.99
N TYR A 95 -18.45 -7.20 -17.88
CA TYR A 95 -17.06 -7.50 -17.58
C TYR A 95 -16.41 -6.37 -16.79
N PHE A 96 -15.56 -6.73 -15.84
CA PHE A 96 -14.66 -5.80 -15.16
C PHE A 96 -13.25 -6.38 -15.06
N TYR A 97 -12.27 -5.48 -14.97
CA TYR A 97 -10.88 -5.81 -14.76
C TYR A 97 -10.24 -4.79 -13.81
N ILE A 98 -9.58 -5.28 -12.76
CA ILE A 98 -8.87 -4.47 -11.77
C ILE A 98 -7.48 -5.05 -11.60
N HIS A 99 -6.48 -4.36 -12.13
CA HIS A 99 -5.08 -4.61 -11.79
C HIS A 99 -4.74 -4.01 -10.41
N GLY A 100 -3.60 -4.34 -9.83
CA GLY A 100 -3.14 -3.66 -8.61
C GLY A 100 -3.79 -4.20 -7.34
N VAL A 101 -4.13 -5.49 -7.29
CA VAL A 101 -4.78 -6.12 -6.12
C VAL A 101 -3.83 -7.10 -5.42
N PRO A 102 -4.07 -7.45 -4.14
CA PRO A 102 -3.28 -8.46 -3.45
C PRO A 102 -3.52 -9.84 -4.06
N TYR A 103 -2.50 -10.70 -4.04
CA TYR A 103 -2.68 -12.11 -4.36
C TYR A 103 -3.57 -12.81 -3.34
N GLY A 104 -4.31 -13.82 -3.79
CA GLY A 104 -5.16 -14.65 -2.94
C GLY A 104 -6.55 -14.07 -2.75
N ARG A 105 -7.19 -14.43 -1.65
CA ARG A 105 -8.60 -14.12 -1.41
C ARG A 105 -8.80 -12.61 -1.19
N ILE A 106 -9.71 -12.03 -1.96
CA ILE A 106 -10.12 -10.63 -1.85
C ILE A 106 -11.65 -10.52 -1.78
N GLU A 107 -12.12 -9.40 -1.25
CA GLU A 107 -13.55 -9.07 -1.21
C GLU A 107 -13.86 -7.96 -2.20
N LEU A 108 -14.90 -8.19 -3.01
CA LEU A 108 -15.43 -7.25 -3.97
C LEU A 108 -16.79 -6.77 -3.51
N LYS A 109 -16.99 -5.46 -3.52
CA LYS A 109 -18.29 -4.82 -3.34
C LYS A 109 -18.82 -4.38 -4.70
N VAL A 110 -19.99 -4.86 -5.07
CA VAL A 110 -20.67 -4.53 -6.33
C VAL A 110 -21.86 -3.64 -6.01
N GLN A 111 -21.90 -2.46 -6.63
CA GLN A 111 -22.98 -1.50 -6.46
C GLN A 111 -23.55 -1.10 -7.82
N HIS A 112 -24.86 -0.98 -7.88
CA HIS A 112 -25.57 -0.50 -9.06
C HIS A 112 -26.64 0.52 -8.63
N SER A 113 -26.93 1.51 -9.48
CA SER A 113 -27.86 2.62 -9.17
C SER A 113 -29.31 2.17 -9.01
N TRP A 114 -29.72 1.14 -9.76
CA TRP A 114 -31.10 0.63 -9.81
C TRP A 114 -31.23 -0.90 -9.72
N ILE A 115 -30.13 -1.64 -9.49
CA ILE A 115 -30.17 -3.13 -9.44
C ILE A 115 -29.62 -3.58 -8.10
N GLY A 116 -30.43 -4.32 -7.35
CA GLY A 116 -30.07 -4.82 -6.03
C GLY A 116 -29.95 -3.71 -4.98
N PRO A 117 -29.44 -4.04 -3.79
CA PRO A 117 -29.35 -3.11 -2.67
C PRO A 117 -28.43 -1.92 -2.96
N ARG A 118 -28.84 -0.71 -2.58
CA ARG A 118 -28.00 0.51 -2.69
C ARG A 118 -26.69 0.39 -1.92
N THR A 119 -26.68 -0.37 -0.83
CA THR A 119 -25.50 -0.68 -0.03
C THR A 119 -24.49 -1.57 -0.76
N GLY A 120 -24.91 -2.27 -1.82
CA GLY A 120 -24.11 -3.18 -2.61
C GLY A 120 -24.23 -4.65 -2.18
N VAL A 121 -23.71 -5.52 -3.04
CA VAL A 121 -23.59 -6.97 -2.82
C VAL A 121 -22.11 -7.33 -2.76
N TYR A 122 -21.75 -8.25 -1.87
CA TYR A 122 -20.37 -8.64 -1.61
C TYR A 122 -20.06 -10.00 -2.22
N PHE A 123 -18.91 -10.11 -2.86
CA PHE A 123 -18.41 -11.35 -3.44
C PHE A 123 -16.98 -11.61 -2.96
N THR A 124 -16.67 -12.88 -2.76
CA THR A 124 -15.28 -13.31 -2.66
C THR A 124 -14.73 -13.59 -4.05
N ALA A 125 -13.56 -13.04 -4.36
CA ALA A 125 -12.79 -13.35 -5.55
C ALA A 125 -11.34 -13.68 -5.17
N ASN A 126 -10.53 -14.02 -6.16
CA ASN A 126 -9.09 -14.17 -5.99
C ASN A 126 -8.35 -13.15 -6.86
N GLY A 127 -7.36 -12.48 -6.26
CA GLY A 127 -6.31 -11.80 -6.99
C GLY A 127 -5.29 -12.83 -7.46
N ARG A 128 -4.96 -12.80 -8.74
CA ARG A 128 -4.06 -13.74 -9.40
C ARG A 128 -3.16 -13.06 -10.41
#